data_AF-A0AAD7U5E0-F1
#
_entry.id   AF-A0AAD7U5E0-F1
#
_cell.length_a   1.000
_cell.length_b   1.000
_cell.length_c   1.000
_cell.angle_alpha   90.00
_cell.angle_beta   90.00
_cell.angle_gamma   90.00
#
_symmetry.space_group_name_H-M   'P 1'
#
loop_
_entity.id
_entity.type
_entity.pdbx_description
1 polymer ?
#
loop_
_entity_poly.entity_id
_entity_poly.type
_entity_poly.pdbx_seq_one_letter_code
_entity_poly.pdbx_strand_id
1 'polypeptide(L)'
;MERELALLASRARSPRAVELWRRVVAANPQDTAARCNLAALLPPEEAVEAYEAVVLMSPPEDQLEACHSNLAGLYVRLGQPARALEHCVGGREGRYNQNVALRQLGRQAEAVDASWEFVGRPKALVGRTVVCVKWGKKYDAGYVNRLYRAVSRHTDATRFVCFTDDARDVDAECKELPPQRFLRGWWLKAYLFSSEAGLEGRVLYVDLDTVVLGPLDEFFEVKTSSACVLGTDSLANERRDGGYNSSLMLWVAGNFGGLIYDLLSEDFFATLANAVYKFDHWLEMLFDDLPTFQDRLPGRVVDYVEDRLPPAGASIVVFPLHPKPHDLVDQVSWVRDNWR
;
A
#
# COMPACT_ATOMS: atom_id res chain seq x y z
N MET A 1 -50.46 -16.19 -20.43
CA MET A 1 -51.34 -15.47 -19.48
C MET A 1 -50.81 -15.54 -18.05
N GLU A 2 -50.65 -16.72 -17.43
CA GLU A 2 -50.21 -16.80 -16.01
C GLU A 2 -48.80 -16.24 -15.75
N ARG A 3 -47.82 -16.49 -16.63
CA ARG A 3 -46.46 -15.91 -16.52
C ARG A 3 -46.45 -14.39 -16.55
N GLU A 4 -47.26 -13.80 -17.43
CA GLU A 4 -47.36 -12.35 -17.58
C GLU A 4 -48.01 -11.71 -16.35
N LEU A 5 -49.06 -12.34 -15.82
CA LEU A 5 -49.67 -11.96 -14.54
C LEU A 5 -48.67 -12.08 -13.38
N ALA A 6 -47.86 -13.15 -13.33
CA ALA A 6 -46.84 -13.33 -12.32
C ALA A 6 -45.77 -12.22 -12.38
N LEU A 7 -45.31 -11.86 -13.58
CA LEU A 7 -44.36 -10.76 -13.78
C LEU A 7 -44.92 -9.41 -13.34
N LEU A 8 -46.18 -9.10 -13.70
CA LEU A 8 -46.85 -7.87 -13.27
C LEU A 8 -47.02 -7.83 -11.75
N ALA A 9 -47.43 -8.94 -11.14
CA ALA A 9 -47.58 -9.07 -9.70
C ALA A 9 -46.24 -8.89 -8.97
N SER A 10 -45.15 -9.47 -9.47
CA SER A 10 -43.79 -9.27 -8.92
C SER A 10 -43.34 -7.81 -8.97
N ARG A 11 -43.53 -7.14 -10.11
CA ARG A 11 -43.19 -5.71 -10.27
C ARG A 11 -44.00 -4.83 -9.33
N ALA A 12 -45.26 -5.18 -9.10
CA ALA A 12 -46.14 -4.49 -8.17
C ALA A 12 -45.91 -4.87 -6.69
N ARG A 13 -44.94 -5.76 -6.39
CA ARG A 13 -44.69 -6.33 -5.05
C ARG A 13 -45.95 -6.91 -4.42
N SER A 14 -46.81 -7.51 -5.24
CA SER A 14 -48.08 -8.08 -4.80
C SER A 14 -47.84 -9.39 -4.02
N PRO A 15 -48.53 -9.62 -2.88
CA PRO A 15 -48.48 -10.90 -2.17
C PRO A 15 -48.90 -12.10 -3.03
N ARG A 16 -49.70 -11.86 -4.09
CA ARG A 16 -50.13 -12.90 -5.04
C ARG A 16 -49.01 -13.38 -5.97
N ALA A 17 -47.88 -12.67 -6.05
CA ALA A 17 -46.79 -13.03 -6.95
C ALA A 17 -46.24 -14.44 -6.69
N VAL A 18 -46.07 -14.81 -5.41
CA VAL A 18 -45.59 -16.15 -5.02
C VAL A 18 -46.55 -17.24 -5.49
N GLU A 19 -47.85 -17.05 -5.27
CA GLU A 19 -48.88 -18.01 -5.69
C GLU A 19 -48.89 -18.19 -7.22
N LEU A 20 -48.82 -17.09 -7.96
CA LEU A 20 -48.77 -17.12 -9.43
C LEU A 20 -47.52 -17.83 -9.95
N TRP A 21 -46.34 -17.54 -9.39
CA TRP A 21 -45.11 -18.22 -9.77
C TRP A 21 -45.11 -19.72 -9.41
N ARG A 22 -45.71 -20.12 -8.28
CA ARG A 22 -45.89 -21.54 -7.94
C ARG A 22 -46.74 -22.29 -8.98
N ARG A 23 -47.81 -21.67 -9.50
CA ARG A 23 -48.62 -22.26 -10.58
C ARG A 23 -47.84 -22.40 -11.89
N VAL A 24 -47.07 -21.38 -12.26
CA VAL A 24 -46.20 -21.42 -13.45
C VAL A 24 -45.16 -22.54 -13.35
N VAL A 25 -44.50 -22.69 -12.18
CA VAL A 25 -43.52 -23.77 -11.94
C VAL A 25 -44.20 -25.16 -11.91
N ALA A 26 -45.41 -25.27 -11.38
CA ALA A 26 -46.15 -26.54 -11.38
C ALA A 26 -46.54 -26.98 -12.80
N ALA A 27 -46.88 -26.04 -13.68
CA ALA A 27 -47.22 -26.31 -15.08
C ALA A 27 -46.00 -26.71 -15.92
N ASN A 28 -44.83 -26.13 -15.63
CA ASN A 28 -43.57 -26.50 -16.26
C ASN A 28 -42.43 -26.54 -15.23
N PRO A 29 -42.18 -27.69 -14.58
CA PRO A 29 -41.15 -27.82 -13.56
C PRO A 29 -39.72 -27.56 -14.06
N GLN A 30 -39.49 -27.64 -15.37
CA GLN A 30 -38.20 -27.42 -16.02
C GLN A 30 -37.94 -25.95 -16.40
N ASP A 31 -38.88 -25.04 -16.14
CA ASP A 31 -38.72 -23.61 -16.42
C ASP A 31 -37.81 -22.94 -15.38
N THR A 32 -36.50 -22.95 -15.62
CA THR A 32 -35.47 -22.37 -14.73
C THR A 32 -35.70 -20.89 -14.47
N ALA A 33 -36.19 -20.14 -15.46
CA ALA A 33 -36.48 -18.72 -15.31
C ALA A 33 -37.68 -18.48 -14.37
N ALA A 34 -38.75 -19.28 -14.47
CA ALA A 34 -39.86 -19.21 -13.53
C ALA A 34 -39.44 -19.58 -12.11
N ARG A 35 -38.54 -20.57 -11.97
CA ARG A 35 -38.01 -21.00 -10.67
C ARG A 35 -37.12 -19.93 -10.01
N CYS A 36 -36.19 -19.30 -10.74
CA CYS A 36 -35.39 -18.21 -10.15
C CYS A 36 -36.26 -16.98 -9.81
N ASN A 37 -37.32 -16.66 -10.60
CA ASN A 37 -38.28 -15.61 -10.23
C ASN A 37 -39.10 -15.96 -8.97
N LEU A 38 -39.48 -17.23 -8.79
CA LEU A 38 -40.12 -17.69 -7.56
C LEU A 38 -39.17 -17.56 -6.36
N ALA A 39 -37.95 -18.08 -6.50
CA ALA A 39 -36.93 -18.10 -5.45
C ALA A 39 -36.63 -16.69 -4.91
N ALA A 40 -36.58 -15.68 -5.78
CA ALA A 40 -36.40 -14.27 -5.40
C ALA A 40 -37.47 -13.71 -4.45
N LEU A 41 -38.63 -14.36 -4.35
CA LEU A 41 -39.77 -13.92 -3.53
C LEU A 41 -39.97 -14.75 -2.26
N LEU A 42 -39.20 -15.82 -2.08
CA LEU A 42 -39.33 -16.74 -0.95
C LEU A 42 -38.54 -16.23 0.28
N PRO A 43 -38.88 -16.71 1.50
CA PRO A 43 -38.03 -16.55 2.67
C PRO A 43 -36.61 -17.10 2.42
N PRO A 44 -35.57 -16.58 3.11
CA PRO A 44 -34.18 -16.92 2.81
C PRO A 44 -33.88 -18.43 2.75
N GLU A 45 -34.42 -19.21 3.66
CA GLU A 45 -34.20 -20.66 3.76
C GLU A 45 -34.82 -21.39 2.56
N GLU A 46 -36.08 -21.09 2.24
CA GLU A 46 -36.77 -21.65 1.06
C GLU A 46 -36.13 -21.17 -0.26
N ALA A 47 -35.66 -19.93 -0.29
CA ALA A 47 -35.01 -19.34 -1.47
C ALA A 47 -33.70 -20.05 -1.80
N VAL A 48 -32.89 -20.42 -0.79
CA VAL A 48 -31.65 -21.18 -0.99
C VAL A 48 -31.95 -22.51 -1.67
N GLU A 49 -32.88 -23.30 -1.12
CA GLU A 49 -33.26 -24.59 -1.69
C GLU A 49 -33.76 -24.44 -3.14
N ALA A 50 -34.58 -23.41 -3.40
CA ALA A 50 -35.11 -23.14 -4.72
C ALA A 50 -34.01 -22.77 -5.73
N TYR A 51 -33.02 -21.95 -5.34
CA TYR A 51 -31.91 -21.59 -6.21
C TYR A 51 -30.91 -22.73 -6.41
N GLU A 52 -30.56 -23.51 -5.38
CA GLU A 52 -29.69 -24.69 -5.52
C GLU A 52 -30.29 -25.69 -6.51
N ALA A 53 -31.60 -25.92 -6.42
CA ALA A 53 -32.31 -26.77 -7.37
C ALA A 53 -32.19 -26.24 -8.81
N VAL A 54 -32.23 -24.92 -9.03
CA VAL A 54 -32.04 -24.35 -10.37
C VAL A 54 -30.61 -24.51 -10.86
N VAL A 55 -29.59 -24.28 -10.01
CA VAL A 55 -28.18 -24.47 -10.38
C VAL A 55 -27.92 -25.91 -10.86
N LEU A 56 -28.49 -26.91 -10.19
CA LEU A 56 -28.38 -28.32 -10.59
C LEU A 56 -29.03 -28.62 -11.95
N MET A 57 -29.96 -27.79 -12.42
CA MET A 57 -30.60 -27.94 -13.73
C MET A 57 -29.74 -27.38 -14.88
N SER A 58 -28.58 -26.76 -14.58
CA SER A 58 -27.68 -26.17 -15.58
C SER A 58 -28.40 -25.20 -16.53
N PRO A 59 -28.96 -24.09 -16.01
CA PRO A 59 -29.68 -23.10 -16.80
C PRO A 59 -28.74 -22.36 -17.78
N PRO A 60 -29.29 -21.56 -18.71
CA PRO A 60 -28.51 -20.62 -19.51
C PRO A 60 -27.57 -19.76 -18.66
N GLU A 61 -26.41 -19.39 -19.21
CA GLU A 61 -25.30 -18.76 -18.48
C GLU A 61 -25.69 -17.47 -17.75
N ASP A 62 -26.55 -16.64 -18.36
CA ASP A 62 -27.07 -15.41 -17.77
C ASP A 62 -27.92 -15.67 -16.51
N GLN A 63 -28.73 -16.73 -16.55
CA GLN A 63 -29.52 -17.17 -15.40
C GLN A 63 -28.62 -17.81 -14.35
N LEU A 64 -27.63 -18.61 -14.77
CA LEU A 64 -26.70 -19.25 -13.87
C LEU A 64 -25.93 -18.23 -13.02
N GLU A 65 -25.37 -17.19 -13.65
CA GLU A 65 -24.66 -16.10 -12.95
C GLU A 65 -25.57 -15.39 -11.92
N ALA A 66 -26.82 -15.09 -12.31
CA ALA A 66 -27.79 -14.47 -11.42
C ALA A 66 -28.18 -15.37 -10.24
N CYS A 67 -28.39 -16.66 -10.46
CA CYS A 67 -28.79 -17.58 -9.39
C CYS A 67 -27.59 -17.84 -8.44
N HIS A 68 -26.34 -17.88 -8.92
CA HIS A 68 -25.14 -17.87 -8.07
C HIS A 68 -24.99 -16.59 -7.24
N SER A 69 -25.17 -15.41 -7.85
CA SER A 69 -25.10 -14.12 -7.13
C SER A 69 -26.13 -14.04 -5.99
N ASN A 70 -27.37 -14.51 -6.25
CA ASN A 70 -28.43 -14.58 -5.25
C ASN A 70 -28.12 -15.60 -4.13
N LEU A 71 -27.60 -16.79 -4.47
CA LEU A 71 -27.17 -17.80 -3.49
C LEU A 71 -26.07 -17.26 -2.58
N ALA A 72 -25.04 -16.63 -3.14
CA ALA A 72 -23.96 -16.04 -2.36
C ALA A 72 -24.49 -15.01 -1.35
N GLY A 73 -25.39 -14.12 -1.78
CA GLY A 73 -26.01 -13.13 -0.90
C GLY A 73 -26.93 -13.73 0.16
N LEU A 74 -27.63 -14.83 -0.14
CA LEU A 74 -28.44 -15.58 0.82
C LEU A 74 -27.56 -16.26 1.88
N TYR A 75 -26.51 -16.96 1.48
CA TYR A 75 -25.58 -17.61 2.41
C TYR A 75 -24.87 -16.62 3.34
N VAL A 76 -24.47 -15.45 2.83
CA VAL A 76 -23.93 -14.36 3.65
C VAL A 76 -24.93 -13.92 4.73
N ARG A 77 -26.21 -13.74 4.37
CA ARG A 77 -27.27 -13.34 5.30
C ARG A 77 -27.59 -14.41 6.34
N LEU A 78 -27.50 -15.68 5.94
CA LEU A 78 -27.75 -16.83 6.81
C LEU A 78 -26.54 -17.22 7.67
N GLY A 79 -25.44 -16.44 7.62
CA GLY A 79 -24.23 -16.74 8.41
C GLY A 79 -23.49 -18.00 7.94
N GLN A 80 -23.59 -18.33 6.65
CA GLN A 80 -22.92 -19.47 6.00
C GLN A 80 -21.85 -19.00 4.99
N PRO A 81 -20.85 -18.20 5.39
CA PRO A 81 -19.93 -17.54 4.46
C PRO A 81 -19.05 -18.51 3.65
N ALA A 82 -18.76 -19.71 4.16
CA ALA A 82 -18.01 -20.72 3.40
C ALA A 82 -18.77 -21.16 2.15
N ARG A 83 -20.08 -21.46 2.29
CA ARG A 83 -20.96 -21.78 1.16
C ARG A 83 -21.13 -20.57 0.24
N ALA A 84 -21.21 -19.36 0.80
CA ALA A 84 -21.31 -18.16 -0.02
C ALA A 84 -20.14 -18.04 -1.02
N LEU A 85 -18.91 -18.35 -0.61
CA LEU A 85 -17.73 -18.27 -1.48
C LEU A 85 -17.79 -19.21 -2.69
N GLU A 86 -18.42 -20.38 -2.56
CA GLU A 86 -18.60 -21.33 -3.66
C GLU A 86 -19.49 -20.75 -4.79
N HIS A 87 -20.34 -19.76 -4.47
CA HIS A 87 -21.24 -19.11 -5.40
C HIS A 87 -20.84 -17.66 -5.76
N CYS A 88 -19.71 -17.16 -5.28
CA CYS A 88 -19.23 -15.81 -5.60
C CYS A 88 -18.59 -15.78 -7.00
N VAL A 89 -19.42 -15.85 -8.05
CA VAL A 89 -18.98 -15.85 -9.44
C VAL A 89 -19.23 -14.49 -10.09
N GLY A 90 -18.25 -14.00 -10.86
CA GLY A 90 -18.42 -12.89 -11.81
C GLY A 90 -18.96 -11.57 -11.24
N GLY A 91 -19.12 -10.60 -12.14
CA GLY A 91 -19.87 -9.37 -11.88
C GLY A 91 -19.47 -8.50 -10.67
N ARG A 92 -20.34 -7.54 -10.37
CA ARG A 92 -20.23 -6.65 -9.20
C ARG A 92 -20.75 -7.32 -7.93
N GLU A 93 -21.88 -8.03 -8.04
CA GLU A 93 -22.58 -8.64 -6.90
C GLU A 93 -21.82 -9.84 -6.34
N GLY A 94 -21.32 -10.74 -7.20
CA GLY A 94 -20.47 -11.85 -6.79
C GLY A 94 -19.24 -11.39 -6.00
N ARG A 95 -18.54 -10.35 -6.50
CA ARG A 95 -17.38 -9.75 -5.80
C ARG A 95 -17.75 -9.06 -4.48
N TYR A 96 -18.89 -8.37 -4.43
CA TYR A 96 -19.38 -7.79 -3.18
C TYR A 96 -19.65 -8.88 -2.13
N ASN A 97 -20.36 -9.94 -2.51
CA ASN A 97 -20.65 -11.07 -1.63
C ASN A 97 -19.37 -11.80 -1.21
N GLN A 98 -18.38 -11.95 -2.10
CA GLN A 98 -17.07 -12.51 -1.78
C GLN A 98 -16.37 -11.71 -0.68
N ASN A 99 -16.38 -10.38 -0.79
CA ASN A 99 -15.80 -9.48 0.20
C ASN A 99 -16.44 -9.68 1.57
N VAL A 100 -17.78 -9.71 1.63
CA VAL A 100 -18.52 -9.89 2.89
C VAL A 100 -18.24 -11.27 3.49
N ALA A 101 -18.28 -12.33 2.67
CA ALA A 101 -18.04 -13.70 3.12
C ALA A 101 -16.62 -13.88 3.68
N LEU A 102 -15.59 -13.37 3.00
CA LEU A 102 -14.20 -13.41 3.50
C LEU A 102 -14.06 -12.68 4.84
N ARG A 103 -14.72 -11.53 5.01
CA ARG A 103 -14.72 -10.79 6.28
C ARG A 103 -15.42 -11.53 7.42
N GLN A 104 -16.57 -12.16 7.15
CA GLN A 104 -17.26 -13.01 8.14
C GLN A 104 -16.41 -14.22 8.57
N LEU A 105 -15.52 -14.72 7.69
CA LEU A 105 -14.57 -15.79 7.99
C LEU A 105 -13.30 -15.33 8.70
N GLY A 106 -13.12 -14.04 8.98
CA GLY A 106 -11.87 -13.52 9.53
C GLY A 106 -10.71 -13.49 8.52
N ARG A 107 -11.00 -13.55 7.21
CA ARG A 107 -10.04 -13.51 6.10
C ARG A 107 -9.96 -12.10 5.50
N GLN A 108 -9.76 -11.08 6.34
CA GLN A 108 -9.86 -9.68 5.90
C GLN A 108 -8.76 -9.30 4.90
N ALA A 109 -7.55 -9.84 5.03
CA ALA A 109 -6.45 -9.57 4.09
C ALA A 109 -6.83 -9.98 2.67
N GLU A 110 -7.33 -11.21 2.50
CA GLU A 110 -7.80 -11.73 1.22
C GLU A 110 -8.95 -10.90 0.64
N ALA A 111 -9.87 -10.43 1.50
CA ALA A 111 -10.97 -9.56 1.07
C ALA A 111 -10.46 -8.23 0.50
N VAL A 112 -9.42 -7.66 1.11
CA VAL A 112 -8.79 -6.41 0.64
C VAL A 112 -8.05 -6.63 -0.68
N ASP A 113 -7.28 -7.71 -0.79
CA ASP A 113 -6.50 -7.99 -2.00
C ASP A 113 -7.41 -8.24 -3.21
N ALA A 114 -8.45 -9.07 -3.05
CA ALA A 114 -9.45 -9.29 -4.10
C ALA A 114 -10.19 -7.99 -4.50
N SER A 115 -10.39 -7.07 -3.55
CA SER A 115 -10.98 -5.77 -3.85
C SER A 115 -10.05 -4.91 -4.71
N TRP A 116 -8.76 -4.87 -4.38
CA TRP A 116 -7.77 -4.12 -5.16
C TRP A 116 -7.61 -4.66 -6.58
N GLU A 117 -7.65 -5.98 -6.75
CA GLU A 117 -7.62 -6.61 -8.07
C GLU A 117 -8.81 -6.15 -8.93
N PHE A 118 -9.98 -5.97 -8.30
CA PHE A 118 -11.19 -5.53 -9.00
C PHE A 118 -11.21 -4.03 -9.32
N VAL A 119 -10.99 -3.18 -8.32
CA VAL A 119 -11.14 -1.73 -8.49
C VAL A 119 -9.92 -1.08 -9.15
N GLY A 120 -8.79 -1.80 -9.19
CA GLY A 120 -7.50 -1.26 -9.55
C GLY A 120 -6.93 -0.35 -8.47
N ARG A 121 -5.60 -0.24 -8.40
CA ARG A 121 -4.96 0.71 -7.49
C ARG A 121 -5.02 2.14 -8.08
N PRO A 122 -5.38 3.17 -7.29
CA PRO A 122 -5.41 4.57 -7.73
C PRO A 122 -4.08 5.00 -8.34
N LYS A 123 -4.12 5.91 -9.33
CA LYS A 123 -2.91 6.49 -9.95
C LYS A 123 -1.95 7.16 -8.97
N ALA A 124 -2.44 7.73 -7.86
CA ALA A 124 -1.59 8.27 -6.80
C ALA A 124 -0.75 7.21 -6.06
N LEU A 125 -1.09 5.92 -6.22
CA LEU A 125 -0.28 4.77 -5.79
C LEU A 125 0.52 4.15 -6.94
N VAL A 126 0.39 4.71 -8.16
CA VAL A 126 1.13 4.27 -9.35
C VAL A 126 2.34 5.17 -9.49
N GLY A 127 3.51 4.56 -9.69
CA GLY A 127 4.80 5.25 -9.71
C GLY A 127 5.57 5.03 -8.40
N ARG A 128 6.85 4.68 -8.57
CA ARG A 128 7.81 4.43 -7.49
C ARG A 128 9.01 5.34 -7.72
N THR A 129 9.27 6.25 -6.79
CA THR A 129 10.37 7.21 -6.90
C THR A 129 11.31 6.99 -5.73
N VAL A 130 12.58 6.74 -6.00
CA VAL A 130 13.64 6.86 -4.98
C VAL A 130 14.18 8.27 -5.00
N VAL A 131 14.39 8.87 -3.84
CA VAL A 131 14.87 10.25 -3.71
C VAL A 131 16.00 10.36 -2.68
N CYS A 132 16.97 11.23 -2.95
CA CYS A 132 18.02 11.58 -2.00
C CYS A 132 18.31 13.09 -2.04
N VAL A 133 19.04 13.58 -1.03
CA VAL A 133 19.47 14.99 -0.94
C VAL A 133 20.99 15.07 -0.91
N LYS A 134 21.58 15.87 -1.79
CA LYS A 134 23.00 16.24 -1.79
C LYS A 134 23.11 17.75 -1.58
N TRP A 135 23.71 18.18 -0.48
CA TRP A 135 23.89 19.60 -0.17
C TRP A 135 25.30 19.92 0.32
N GLY A 136 25.89 21.00 -0.21
CA GLY A 136 27.21 21.47 0.16
C GLY A 136 28.32 20.51 -0.26
N LYS A 137 29.38 20.43 0.56
CA LYS A 137 30.62 19.70 0.24
C LYS A 137 30.84 18.41 1.04
N LYS A 138 29.90 18.03 1.91
CA LYS A 138 30.05 16.84 2.78
C LYS A 138 30.04 15.55 1.96
N TYR A 139 29.17 15.47 0.96
CA TYR A 139 29.05 14.36 0.05
C TYR A 139 29.18 14.86 -1.39
N ASP A 140 30.02 14.20 -2.19
CA ASP A 140 30.25 14.53 -3.60
C ASP A 140 29.19 13.88 -4.53
N ALA A 141 29.30 14.12 -5.83
CA ALA A 141 28.44 13.48 -6.81
C ALA A 141 28.62 11.95 -6.86
N GLY A 142 29.82 11.45 -6.53
CA GLY A 142 30.11 10.02 -6.49
C GLY A 142 29.23 9.26 -5.49
N TYR A 143 28.89 9.87 -4.36
CA TYR A 143 27.91 9.34 -3.41
C TYR A 143 26.53 9.12 -4.04
N VAL A 144 26.03 10.12 -4.76
CA VAL A 144 24.74 10.04 -5.46
C VAL A 144 24.78 8.96 -6.53
N ASN A 145 25.86 8.92 -7.32
CA ASN A 145 25.98 7.99 -8.44
C ASN A 145 26.08 6.53 -7.96
N ARG A 146 26.80 6.28 -6.85
CA ARG A 146 26.84 4.95 -6.22
C ARG A 146 25.47 4.52 -5.70
N LEU A 147 24.76 5.41 -5.00
CA LEU A 147 23.41 5.13 -4.53
C LEU A 147 22.45 4.86 -5.70
N TYR A 148 22.49 5.69 -6.74
CA TYR A 148 21.67 5.54 -7.95
C TYR A 148 21.89 4.18 -8.62
N ARG A 149 23.15 3.78 -8.82
CA ARG A 149 23.49 2.48 -9.42
C ARG A 149 23.10 1.32 -8.52
N ALA A 150 23.28 1.45 -7.21
CA ALA A 150 22.89 0.41 -6.24
C ALA A 150 21.38 0.21 -6.24
N VAL A 151 20.60 1.28 -6.17
CA VAL A 151 19.14 1.24 -6.27
C VAL A 151 18.69 0.65 -7.60
N SER A 152 19.30 1.06 -8.72
CA SER A 152 18.92 0.58 -10.06
C SER A 152 19.16 -0.93 -10.27
N ARG A 153 20.00 -1.57 -9.45
CA ARG A 153 20.18 -3.04 -9.46
C ARG A 153 19.11 -3.81 -8.70
N HIS A 154 18.34 -3.12 -7.85
CA HIS A 154 17.52 -3.75 -6.82
C HIS A 154 16.05 -3.33 -6.84
N THR A 155 15.61 -2.53 -7.81
CA THR A 155 14.19 -2.21 -8.00
C THR A 155 13.93 -1.73 -9.42
N ASP A 156 12.73 -2.03 -9.92
CA ASP A 156 12.19 -1.45 -11.15
C ASP A 156 11.48 -0.11 -10.86
N ALA A 157 11.94 0.63 -9.85
CA ALA A 157 11.40 1.94 -9.51
C ALA A 157 11.45 2.85 -10.74
N THR A 158 10.34 3.54 -10.98
CA THR A 158 10.16 4.35 -12.19
C THR A 158 11.13 5.53 -12.29
N ARG A 159 11.61 6.04 -11.15
CA ARG A 159 12.45 7.24 -11.08
C ARG A 159 13.44 7.18 -9.92
N PHE A 160 14.61 7.79 -10.12
CA PHE A 160 15.55 8.17 -9.07
C PHE A 160 15.87 9.65 -9.19
N VAL A 161 15.65 10.43 -8.13
CA VAL A 161 15.80 11.89 -8.14
C VAL A 161 16.74 12.35 -7.02
N CYS A 162 17.74 13.14 -7.36
CA CYS A 162 18.60 13.81 -6.39
C CYS A 162 18.24 15.29 -6.28
N PHE A 163 17.85 15.75 -5.09
CA PHE A 163 17.72 17.18 -4.81
C PHE A 163 19.07 17.74 -4.40
N THR A 164 19.59 18.71 -5.15
CA THR A 164 20.93 19.24 -4.93
C THR A 164 21.10 20.73 -5.22
N ASP A 165 22.07 21.34 -4.55
CA ASP A 165 22.59 22.69 -4.82
C ASP A 165 23.67 22.70 -5.90
N ASP A 166 24.17 21.53 -6.31
CA ASP A 166 25.19 21.39 -7.34
C ASP A 166 25.05 20.05 -8.08
N ALA A 167 24.48 20.10 -9.29
CA ALA A 167 24.20 18.93 -10.11
C ALA A 167 25.41 18.44 -10.94
N ARG A 168 26.57 19.10 -10.84
CA ARG A 168 27.76 18.70 -11.61
C ARG A 168 28.16 17.27 -11.27
N ASP A 169 28.47 16.51 -12.31
CA ASP A 169 28.93 15.12 -12.27
C ASP A 169 27.94 14.10 -11.65
N VAL A 170 26.67 14.50 -11.45
CA VAL A 170 25.61 13.59 -10.99
C VAL A 170 24.97 12.88 -12.20
N ASP A 171 24.95 11.55 -12.16
CA ASP A 171 24.46 10.69 -13.25
C ASP A 171 22.91 10.58 -13.29
N ALA A 172 22.24 10.92 -12.18
CA ALA A 172 20.79 10.75 -12.01
C ALA A 172 20.00 12.05 -12.31
N GLU A 173 18.66 11.95 -12.33
CA GLU A 173 17.77 13.13 -12.42
C GLU A 173 18.06 14.07 -11.25
N CYS A 174 18.39 15.34 -11.53
CA CYS A 174 18.59 16.36 -10.51
C CYS A 174 17.44 17.35 -10.46
N LYS A 175 17.05 17.73 -9.25
CA LYS A 175 16.18 18.87 -8.96
C LYS A 175 16.88 19.84 -8.03
N GLU A 176 16.55 21.12 -8.17
CA GLU A 176 17.09 22.14 -7.29
C GLU A 176 16.50 22.01 -5.88
N LEU A 177 17.33 22.29 -4.88
CA LEU A 177 16.91 22.45 -3.50
C LEU A 177 16.05 23.72 -3.33
N PRO A 178 15.26 23.81 -2.24
CA PRO A 178 14.37 24.95 -2.01
C PRO A 178 15.15 26.27 -2.08
N PRO A 179 14.61 27.33 -2.72
CA PRO A 179 15.21 28.66 -2.67
C PRO A 179 15.21 29.24 -1.25
N GLN A 180 14.36 28.72 -0.35
CA GLN A 180 14.26 29.13 1.05
C GLN A 180 15.58 28.88 1.79
N ARG A 181 16.32 29.97 2.06
CA ARG A 181 17.68 29.94 2.64
C ARG A 181 17.73 29.53 4.12
N PHE A 182 16.58 29.41 4.79
CA PHE A 182 16.51 29.07 6.21
C PHE A 182 16.69 27.57 6.47
N LEU A 183 16.23 26.69 5.57
CA LEU A 183 16.49 25.25 5.67
C LEU A 183 17.93 24.93 5.27
N ARG A 184 18.65 24.20 6.12
CA ARG A 184 20.05 23.82 5.90
C ARG A 184 20.35 22.42 6.40
N GLY A 185 21.33 21.77 5.79
CA GLY A 185 21.76 20.43 6.20
C GLY A 185 20.60 19.44 6.17
N TRP A 186 20.36 18.75 7.29
CA TRP A 186 19.40 17.65 7.36
C TRP A 186 17.95 18.13 7.21
N TRP A 187 17.68 19.40 7.49
CA TRP A 187 16.36 20.02 7.33
C TRP A 187 15.91 20.13 5.88
N LEU A 188 16.82 20.02 4.91
CA LEU A 188 16.48 20.04 3.49
C LEU A 188 15.62 18.84 3.07
N LYS A 189 15.66 17.74 3.84
CA LYS A 189 14.75 16.60 3.66
C LYS A 189 13.28 17.00 3.79
N ALA A 190 12.97 18.02 4.60
CA ALA A 190 11.61 18.51 4.76
C ALA A 190 11.00 18.97 3.43
N TYR A 191 11.79 19.59 2.55
CA TYR A 191 11.30 20.08 1.26
C TYR A 191 10.77 18.97 0.34
N LEU A 192 11.23 17.73 0.52
CA LEU A 192 10.74 16.60 -0.28
C LEU A 192 9.25 16.31 -0.05
N PHE A 193 8.68 16.81 1.05
CA PHE A 193 7.25 16.71 1.33
C PHE A 193 6.43 17.86 0.72
N SER A 194 7.09 18.91 0.21
CA SER A 194 6.42 20.03 -0.44
C SER A 194 5.74 19.60 -1.74
N SER A 195 4.57 20.17 -2.02
CA SER A 195 3.92 20.04 -3.34
C SER A 195 4.80 20.59 -4.48
N GLU A 196 5.65 21.58 -4.19
CA GLU A 196 6.58 22.17 -5.14
C GLU A 196 7.74 21.24 -5.54
N ALA A 197 8.03 20.20 -4.73
CA ALA A 197 9.06 19.23 -5.06
C ALA A 197 8.71 18.43 -6.33
N GLY A 198 7.44 18.41 -6.75
CA GLY A 198 6.98 17.73 -7.97
C GLY A 198 7.29 16.23 -7.94
N LEU A 199 7.20 15.62 -6.76
CA LEU A 199 7.28 14.18 -6.57
C LEU A 199 5.88 13.59 -6.68
N GLU A 200 5.79 12.35 -7.19
CA GLU A 200 4.53 11.66 -7.44
C GLU A 200 4.63 10.20 -7.00
N GLY A 201 3.49 9.59 -6.71
CA GLY A 201 3.40 8.17 -6.36
C GLY A 201 4.01 7.85 -4.98
N ARG A 202 4.60 6.66 -4.88
CA ARG A 202 5.29 6.18 -3.68
C ARG A 202 6.73 6.68 -3.68
N VAL A 203 7.11 7.44 -2.67
CA VAL A 203 8.43 8.05 -2.57
C VAL A 203 9.22 7.39 -1.46
N LEU A 204 10.38 6.83 -1.79
CA LEU A 204 11.34 6.26 -0.86
C LEU A 204 12.57 7.18 -0.77
N TYR A 205 12.69 7.92 0.32
CA TYR A 205 13.89 8.67 0.65
C TYR A 205 14.98 7.75 1.19
N VAL A 206 16.21 7.91 0.70
CA VAL A 206 17.39 7.18 1.18
C VAL A 206 18.55 8.17 1.41
N ASP A 207 19.12 8.17 2.62
CA ASP A 207 20.33 8.94 2.93
C ASP A 207 21.54 8.46 2.10
N LEU A 208 22.45 9.38 1.77
CA LEU A 208 23.61 9.09 0.92
C LEU A 208 24.62 8.12 1.55
N ASP A 209 24.68 8.05 2.87
CA ASP A 209 25.50 7.10 3.62
C ASP A 209 24.74 5.80 3.91
N THR A 210 24.32 5.15 2.83
CA THR A 210 23.60 3.88 2.84
C THR A 210 24.21 2.89 1.86
N VAL A 211 24.19 1.60 2.19
CA VAL A 211 24.54 0.50 1.28
C VAL A 211 23.29 -0.33 1.00
N VAL A 212 22.96 -0.48 -0.29
CA VAL A 212 21.86 -1.35 -0.75
C VAL A 212 22.43 -2.73 -1.08
N LEU A 213 21.89 -3.76 -0.45
CA LEU A 213 22.34 -5.16 -0.57
C LEU A 213 21.37 -6.05 -1.36
N GLY A 214 20.10 -5.65 -1.43
CA GLY A 214 19.03 -6.54 -1.87
C GLY A 214 17.81 -5.78 -2.38
N PRO A 215 16.77 -6.53 -2.81
CA PRO A 215 15.58 -5.98 -3.46
C PRO A 215 14.89 -4.89 -2.61
N LEU A 216 14.42 -3.84 -3.28
CA LEU A 216 13.76 -2.68 -2.68
C LEU A 216 12.26 -2.60 -2.99
N ASP A 217 11.72 -3.44 -3.87
CA ASP A 217 10.31 -3.32 -4.31
C ASP A 217 9.30 -3.51 -3.17
N GLU A 218 9.61 -4.36 -2.17
CA GLU A 218 8.75 -4.57 -1.01
C GLU A 218 8.60 -3.32 -0.14
N PHE A 219 9.58 -2.41 -0.14
CA PHE A 219 9.51 -1.14 0.59
C PHE A 219 8.38 -0.27 0.04
N PHE A 220 8.19 -0.26 -1.28
CA PHE A 220 7.10 0.46 -1.93
C PHE A 220 5.72 -0.15 -1.69
N GLU A 221 5.61 -1.30 -1.03
CA GLU A 221 4.34 -1.95 -0.68
C GLU A 221 3.96 -1.75 0.80
N VAL A 222 4.83 -1.15 1.62
CA VAL A 222 4.56 -0.87 3.04
C VAL A 222 3.39 0.11 3.22
N LYS A 223 2.29 -0.37 3.80
CA LYS A 223 1.08 0.45 4.03
C LYS A 223 1.34 1.52 5.09
N THR A 224 1.09 2.77 4.75
CA THR A 224 1.14 3.92 5.67
C THR A 224 0.11 4.97 5.27
N SER A 225 -0.46 5.67 6.26
CA SER A 225 -1.39 6.80 6.08
C SER A 225 -0.68 8.14 5.97
N SER A 226 0.55 8.27 6.47
CA SER A 226 1.35 9.50 6.47
C SER A 226 2.75 9.22 5.91
N ALA A 227 3.62 8.62 6.73
CA ALA A 227 4.97 8.21 6.40
C ALA A 227 5.33 6.89 7.10
N CYS A 228 6.40 6.24 6.69
CA CYS A 228 7.06 5.14 7.37
C CYS A 228 8.54 5.49 7.50
N VAL A 229 9.13 5.30 8.67
CA VAL A 229 10.49 5.74 9.02
C VAL A 229 11.28 4.59 9.65
N LEU A 230 12.53 4.82 10.06
CA LEU A 230 13.23 3.89 10.94
C LEU A 230 12.93 4.21 12.41
N GLY A 231 12.72 3.18 13.23
CA GLY A 231 12.76 3.32 14.69
C GLY A 231 14.19 3.25 15.22
N THR A 232 14.48 3.87 16.38
CA THR A 232 15.83 3.84 16.98
C THR A 232 16.12 2.58 17.79
N ASP A 233 15.09 1.89 18.30
CA ASP A 233 15.20 0.77 19.25
C ASP A 233 16.07 -0.38 18.76
N SER A 234 16.01 -0.66 17.45
CA SER A 234 16.77 -1.75 16.82
C SER A 234 18.09 -1.29 16.21
N LEU A 235 18.40 0.01 16.22
CA LEU A 235 19.61 0.56 15.62
C LEU A 235 20.67 0.71 16.71
N ALA A 236 21.71 -0.11 16.65
CA ALA A 236 22.75 -0.18 17.67
C ALA A 236 23.47 1.16 17.88
N ASN A 237 23.55 1.99 16.84
CA ASN A 237 24.23 3.28 16.86
C ASN A 237 23.39 4.42 17.46
N GLU A 238 22.06 4.35 17.46
CA GLU A 238 21.21 5.45 17.93
C GLU A 238 21.15 5.55 19.46
N ARG A 239 21.31 4.42 20.17
CA ARG A 239 21.37 4.35 21.65
C ARG A 239 20.24 5.11 22.35
N ARG A 240 19.05 5.10 21.76
CA ARG A 240 17.84 5.75 22.26
C ARG A 240 16.65 4.86 21.99
N ASP A 241 15.76 4.75 22.97
CA ASP A 241 14.49 4.03 22.84
C ASP A 241 13.36 5.01 22.48
N GLY A 242 12.40 4.55 21.67
CA GLY A 242 11.19 5.26 21.26
C GLY A 242 11.41 6.45 20.33
N GLY A 243 12.55 6.54 19.64
CA GLY A 243 12.87 7.62 18.71
C GLY A 243 12.68 7.25 17.25
N TYR A 244 12.73 8.27 16.38
CA TYR A 244 12.74 8.08 14.93
C TYR A 244 14.14 8.32 14.34
N ASN A 245 14.38 7.74 13.17
CA ASN A 245 15.53 8.02 12.32
C ASN A 245 15.08 8.18 10.85
N SER A 246 15.45 9.30 10.24
CA SER A 246 15.07 9.69 8.88
C SER A 246 16.08 9.30 7.79
N SER A 247 16.94 8.30 8.05
CA SER A 247 17.88 7.78 7.04
C SER A 247 17.16 7.03 5.92
N LEU A 248 15.98 6.50 6.22
CA LEU A 248 15.06 5.89 5.26
C LEU A 248 13.65 6.34 5.59
N MET A 249 12.92 6.85 4.59
CA MET A 249 11.51 7.23 4.77
C MET A 249 10.68 6.85 3.55
N LEU A 250 9.45 6.40 3.76
CA LEU A 250 8.49 6.12 2.69
C LEU A 250 7.20 6.91 2.92
N TRP A 251 6.70 7.56 1.87
CA TRP A 251 5.38 8.21 1.88
C TRP A 251 4.70 8.13 0.51
N VAL A 252 3.47 8.62 0.46
CA VAL A 252 2.77 8.89 -0.81
C VAL A 252 2.80 10.39 -1.05
N ALA A 253 3.35 10.81 -2.19
CA ALA A 253 3.42 12.23 -2.52
C ALA A 253 2.01 12.86 -2.59
N GLY A 254 1.88 14.09 -2.11
CA GLY A 254 0.60 14.81 -2.04
C GLY A 254 -0.37 14.33 -0.94
N ASN A 255 0.02 13.36 -0.11
CA ASN A 255 -0.75 12.94 1.06
C ASN A 255 -0.38 13.77 2.32
N PHE A 256 -0.86 13.35 3.50
CA PHE A 256 -0.62 13.98 4.82
C PHE A 256 0.86 14.31 5.15
N GLY A 257 1.81 13.72 4.42
CA GLY A 257 3.22 14.09 4.51
C GLY A 257 3.49 15.59 4.29
N GLY A 258 2.64 16.31 3.54
CA GLY A 258 2.78 17.77 3.33
C GLY A 258 2.91 18.58 4.61
N LEU A 259 2.24 18.17 5.71
CA LEU A 259 2.32 18.87 6.99
C LEU A 259 3.74 18.92 7.58
N ILE A 260 4.61 17.96 7.24
CA ILE A 260 6.02 17.95 7.67
C ILE A 260 6.75 19.20 7.19
N TYR A 261 6.40 19.70 6.00
CA TYR A 261 6.97 20.89 5.40
C TYR A 261 6.11 22.13 5.64
N ASP A 262 4.79 22.03 5.46
CA ASP A 262 3.87 23.18 5.42
C ASP A 262 3.83 23.97 6.73
N LEU A 263 4.18 23.34 7.86
CA LEU A 263 4.27 23.99 9.16
C LEU A 263 5.60 24.76 9.38
N LEU A 264 6.61 24.56 8.53
CA LEU A 264 7.93 25.18 8.64
C LEU A 264 7.98 26.55 7.96
N SER A 265 7.18 27.51 8.43
CA SER A 265 7.36 28.91 8.04
C SER A 265 8.72 29.43 8.53
N GLU A 266 9.27 30.47 7.89
CA GLU A 266 10.59 31.01 8.26
C GLU A 266 10.64 31.44 9.75
N ASP A 267 9.62 32.15 10.23
CA ASP A 267 9.52 32.59 11.63
C ASP A 267 9.39 31.41 12.60
N PHE A 268 8.57 30.42 12.25
CA PHE A 268 8.40 29.23 13.08
C PHE A 268 9.69 28.41 13.12
N PHE A 269 10.35 28.22 11.97
CA PHE A 269 11.61 27.50 11.87
C PHE A 269 12.72 28.19 12.66
N ALA A 270 12.78 29.52 12.68
CA ALA A 270 13.75 30.25 13.50
C ALA A 270 13.60 29.93 14.99
N THR A 271 12.37 29.76 15.48
CA THR A 271 12.12 29.34 16.87
C THR A 271 12.41 27.84 17.05
N LEU A 272 11.95 27.01 16.12
CA LEU A 272 12.14 25.57 16.15
C LEU A 272 13.63 25.19 16.19
N ALA A 273 14.46 25.81 15.34
CA ALA A 273 15.88 25.53 15.24
C ALA A 273 16.69 25.88 16.51
N ASN A 274 16.13 26.70 17.40
CA ASN A 274 16.72 26.99 18.72
C ASN A 274 16.43 25.91 19.77
N ALA A 275 15.41 25.07 19.55
CA ALA A 275 14.98 24.04 20.49
C ALA A 275 15.16 22.61 19.96
N VAL A 276 15.13 22.43 18.64
CA VAL A 276 15.09 21.13 17.96
C VAL A 276 16.38 20.92 17.19
N TYR A 277 17.13 19.89 17.60
CA TYR A 277 18.45 19.61 17.07
C TYR A 277 18.44 18.91 15.70
N LYS A 278 17.54 17.94 15.49
CA LYS A 278 17.49 17.10 14.28
C LYS A 278 16.12 17.13 13.63
N PHE A 279 16.08 16.86 12.34
CA PHE A 279 14.84 16.62 11.61
C PHE A 279 14.04 15.44 12.20
N ASP A 280 14.70 14.42 12.75
CA ASP A 280 14.03 13.28 13.39
C ASP A 280 13.16 13.73 14.58
N HIS A 281 13.67 14.65 15.40
CA HIS A 281 12.92 15.18 16.55
C HIS A 281 11.71 16.02 16.09
N TRP A 282 11.78 16.63 14.90
CA TRP A 282 10.62 17.30 14.31
C TRP A 282 9.54 16.30 13.92
N LEU A 283 9.92 15.14 13.36
CA LEU A 283 8.96 14.06 13.11
C LEU A 283 8.35 13.54 14.41
N GLU A 284 9.13 13.40 15.48
CA GLU A 284 8.66 13.01 16.82
C GLU A 284 7.65 14.03 17.40
N MET A 285 7.80 15.32 17.10
CA MET A 285 6.84 16.34 17.52
C MET A 285 5.53 16.30 16.74
N LEU A 286 5.56 15.85 15.48
CA LEU A 286 4.39 15.81 14.61
C LEU A 286 3.58 14.53 14.72
N PHE A 287 4.21 13.42 15.10
CA PHE A 287 3.59 12.10 15.05
C PHE A 287 3.95 11.25 16.27
N ASP A 288 2.90 10.80 16.97
CA ASP A 288 3.04 9.93 18.14
C ASP A 288 3.42 8.48 17.79
N ASP A 289 2.98 7.98 16.62
CA ASP A 289 3.15 6.57 16.23
C ASP A 289 3.27 6.41 14.70
N LEU A 290 4.43 6.75 14.14
CA LEU A 290 4.74 6.42 12.75
C LEU A 290 5.10 4.94 12.63
N PRO A 291 4.58 4.22 11.62
CA PRO A 291 5.01 2.86 11.37
C PRO A 291 6.51 2.83 11.05
N THR A 292 7.23 1.87 11.64
CA THR A 292 8.65 1.69 11.37
C THR A 292 8.89 0.62 10.30
N PHE A 293 9.97 0.73 9.52
CA PHE A 293 10.35 -0.35 8.61
C PHE A 293 10.71 -1.62 9.37
N GLN A 294 11.17 -1.53 10.61
CA GLN A 294 11.51 -2.71 11.41
C GLN A 294 10.28 -3.52 11.83
N ASP A 295 9.15 -2.87 12.07
CA ASP A 295 7.88 -3.56 12.31
C ASP A 295 7.26 -4.11 11.02
N ARG A 296 7.39 -3.36 9.93
CA ARG A 296 6.74 -3.68 8.65
C ARG A 296 7.52 -4.66 7.79
N LEU A 297 8.84 -4.62 7.88
CA LEU A 297 9.81 -5.41 7.11
C LEU A 297 10.96 -5.86 8.05
N PRO A 298 10.70 -6.76 9.03
CA PRO A 298 11.69 -7.14 10.03
C PRO A 298 12.99 -7.67 9.41
N GLY A 299 14.13 -7.10 9.85
CA GLY A 299 15.47 -7.51 9.40
C GLY A 299 15.86 -7.04 8.00
N ARG A 300 14.99 -6.34 7.26
CA ARG A 300 15.31 -5.81 5.92
C ARG A 300 16.17 -4.56 5.96
N VAL A 301 16.09 -3.79 7.03
CA VAL A 301 16.94 -2.62 7.30
C VAL A 301 17.65 -2.80 8.62
N VAL A 302 18.96 -2.59 8.62
CA VAL A 302 19.80 -2.60 9.81
C VAL A 302 20.76 -1.41 9.75
N ASP A 303 21.36 -1.03 10.87
CA ASP A 303 22.51 -0.14 10.87
C ASP A 303 23.83 -0.90 10.82
N TYR A 304 24.86 -0.23 10.33
CA TYR A 304 26.21 -0.78 10.34
C TYR A 304 26.73 -0.93 11.77
N VAL A 305 27.19 -2.13 12.11
CA VAL A 305 27.90 -2.40 13.37
C VAL A 305 29.23 -3.04 13.02
N GLU A 306 30.31 -2.46 13.56
CA GLU A 306 31.66 -2.98 13.37
C GLU A 306 31.75 -4.46 13.77
N ASP A 307 32.53 -5.23 13.01
CA ASP A 307 32.70 -6.68 13.16
C ASP A 307 31.41 -7.52 13.05
N ARG A 308 30.32 -6.96 12.52
CA ARG A 308 29.08 -7.71 12.24
C ARG A 308 28.76 -7.70 10.76
N LEU A 309 28.47 -8.89 10.23
CA LEU A 309 27.90 -9.02 8.90
C LEU A 309 26.42 -8.62 8.94
N PRO A 310 25.90 -7.95 7.90
CA PRO A 310 24.47 -7.77 7.74
C PRO A 310 23.76 -9.14 7.76
N PRO A 311 22.58 -9.25 8.41
CA PRO A 311 21.87 -10.51 8.47
C PRO A 311 21.44 -10.97 7.07
N ALA A 312 21.31 -12.29 6.89
CA ALA A 312 20.82 -12.85 5.64
C ALA A 312 19.42 -12.31 5.34
N GLY A 313 19.26 -11.69 4.17
CA GLY A 313 18.00 -11.07 3.75
C GLY A 313 17.88 -9.58 4.06
N ALA A 314 18.89 -8.93 4.66
CA ALA A 314 18.95 -7.48 4.71
C ALA A 314 19.01 -6.89 3.29
N SER A 315 18.21 -5.86 3.03
CA SER A 315 18.19 -5.13 1.75
C SER A 315 18.91 -3.79 1.85
N ILE A 316 18.94 -3.18 3.03
CA ILE A 316 19.55 -1.88 3.28
C ILE A 316 20.39 -1.92 4.57
N VAL A 317 21.59 -1.34 4.52
CA VAL A 317 22.40 -1.02 5.70
C VAL A 317 22.63 0.49 5.77
N VAL A 318 22.16 1.12 6.84
CA VAL A 318 22.34 2.57 7.07
C VAL A 318 23.58 2.86 7.90
N PHE A 319 24.26 3.98 7.63
CA PHE A 319 25.45 4.41 8.36
C PHE A 319 25.18 5.76 9.04
N PRO A 320 24.33 5.81 10.09
CA PRO A 320 23.94 7.07 10.72
C PRO A 320 25.15 7.81 11.33
N LEU A 321 26.13 7.05 11.86
CA LEU A 321 27.35 7.55 12.47
C LEU A 321 28.60 7.25 11.61
N HIS A 322 29.79 7.49 12.17
CA HIS A 322 31.04 6.99 11.59
C HIS A 322 31.28 5.53 12.03
N PRO A 323 31.97 4.72 11.22
CA PRO A 323 32.53 5.04 9.89
C PRO A 323 31.45 5.23 8.82
N LYS A 324 31.80 5.89 7.71
CA LYS A 324 30.95 5.99 6.51
C LYS A 324 31.36 4.93 5.48
N PRO A 325 30.52 4.60 4.48
CA PRO A 325 30.84 3.54 3.54
C PRO A 325 32.20 3.68 2.84
N HIS A 326 32.61 4.90 2.47
CA HIS A 326 33.91 5.16 1.85
C HIS A 326 35.12 4.85 2.76
N ASP A 327 34.95 4.91 4.09
CA ASP A 327 36.01 4.56 5.04
C ASP A 327 36.29 3.04 5.04
N LEU A 328 35.33 2.25 4.56
CA LEU A 328 35.30 0.80 4.70
C LEU A 328 35.51 0.03 3.40
N VAL A 329 35.41 0.66 2.22
CA VAL A 329 35.52 -0.03 0.93
C VAL A 329 36.81 -0.84 0.79
N ASP A 330 37.91 -0.43 1.42
CA ASP A 330 39.19 -1.15 1.35
C ASP A 330 39.31 -2.26 2.41
N GLN A 331 38.48 -2.24 3.45
CA GLN A 331 38.60 -3.11 4.63
C GLN A 331 37.48 -4.16 4.70
N VAL A 332 36.28 -3.83 4.19
CA VAL A 332 35.07 -4.63 4.34
C VAL A 332 34.55 -5.02 2.97
N SER A 333 34.72 -6.30 2.60
CA SER A 333 34.41 -6.82 1.25
C SER A 333 32.96 -6.57 0.85
N TRP A 334 32.00 -6.86 1.72
CA TRP A 334 30.58 -6.68 1.38
C TRP A 334 30.23 -5.20 1.16
N VAL A 335 30.90 -4.25 1.82
CA VAL A 335 30.71 -2.81 1.54
C VAL A 335 31.26 -2.49 0.15
N ARG A 336 32.47 -2.95 -0.17
CA ARG A 336 33.10 -2.78 -1.50
C ARG A 336 32.22 -3.31 -2.63
N ASP A 337 31.66 -4.50 -2.44
CA ASP A 337 30.94 -5.21 -3.49
C ASP A 337 29.55 -4.60 -3.77
N ASN A 338 28.98 -3.89 -2.80
CA ASN A 338 27.61 -3.38 -2.88
C ASN A 338 27.54 -1.84 -2.98
N TRP A 339 28.52 -1.10 -2.45
CA TRP A 339 28.56 0.37 -2.51
C TRP A 339 29.25 0.88 -3.79
N ARG A 340 28.62 0.60 -4.95
CA ARG A 340 29.16 0.90 -6.28
C ARG A 340 28.11 1.31 -7.30
#